data_AF-A0A2N3V9Z7-F1
#
_entry.id   AF-A0A2N3V9Z7-F1
#
_cell.length_a   1.000
_cell.length_b   1.000
_cell.length_c   1.000
_cell.angle_alpha   90.00
_cell.angle_beta   90.00
_cell.angle_gamma   90.00
#
_symmetry.space_group_name_H-M   'P 1'
#
loop_
_entity.id
_entity.type
_entity.pdbx_description
1 polymer ?
#
loop_
_entity_poly.entity_id
_entity_poly.type
_entity_poly.pdbx_seq_one_letter_code
_entity_poly.pdbx_strand_id
1 'polypeptide(L)'
;MRIALPLIGLATLGIFLLVDNWHPVRAAGLRCRLARSRRHPHQVRQEVTQVPRSGPRRPMIGLRMADEQVEALDERAVAEDLLTKAGEPNRSELLRIMIEYAKENMPDGWRPDGWAYIG
;
A
#
# COMPACT_ATOMS: atom_id res chain seq x y z
N MET A 1 -10.22 38.90 -35.44
CA MET A 1 -8.98 38.43 -36.09
C MET A 1 -8.75 36.99 -35.66
N ARG A 2 -8.73 36.05 -36.62
CA ARG A 2 -8.60 34.59 -36.43
C ARG A 2 -7.18 34.18 -36.81
N ILE A 3 -6.47 33.49 -35.93
CA ILE A 3 -5.15 32.87 -36.18
C ILE A 3 -5.26 31.46 -35.57
N ALA A 4 -5.60 30.43 -36.34
CA ALA A 4 -4.73 29.60 -37.18
C ALA A 4 -3.72 28.76 -36.35
N LEU A 5 -4.16 27.55 -35.99
CA LEU A 5 -3.34 26.43 -35.52
C LEU A 5 -2.49 25.87 -36.67
N PRO A 6 -1.24 25.42 -36.42
CA PRO A 6 -0.60 24.42 -37.25
C PRO A 6 -0.65 23.02 -36.61
N LEU A 7 -1.19 22.10 -37.41
CA LEU A 7 -1.05 20.66 -37.37
C LEU A 7 0.43 20.23 -37.44
N ILE A 8 0.88 19.42 -36.48
CA ILE A 8 1.96 18.43 -36.60
C ILE A 8 1.51 17.28 -35.68
N GLY A 9 1.32 16.02 -36.07
CA GLY A 9 1.94 15.28 -37.16
C GLY A 9 2.76 14.14 -36.57
N LEU A 10 2.11 12.98 -36.40
CA LEU A 10 2.66 11.61 -36.48
C LEU A 10 3.95 11.27 -35.70
N ALA A 11 3.80 10.46 -34.66
CA ALA A 11 4.76 9.40 -34.34
C ALA A 11 4.07 8.24 -33.62
N THR A 12 3.32 7.46 -34.41
CA THR A 12 2.97 6.06 -34.11
C THR A 12 4.19 5.18 -34.36
N LEU A 13 4.80 4.68 -33.30
CA LEU A 13 5.71 3.52 -33.23
C LEU A 13 5.64 3.12 -31.75
N GLY A 14 4.94 2.05 -31.38
CA GLY A 14 5.25 0.70 -31.77
C GLY A 14 5.87 0.04 -30.55
N ILE A 15 5.17 -0.92 -29.94
CA ILE A 15 5.67 -2.20 -29.41
C ILE A 15 4.49 -2.91 -28.76
N PHE A 16 4.01 -3.87 -29.53
CA PHE A 16 3.03 -4.87 -29.20
C PHE A 16 3.83 -6.12 -28.80
N LEU A 17 4.11 -6.32 -27.51
CA LEU A 17 4.66 -7.56 -26.90
C LEU A 17 4.43 -7.38 -25.39
N LEU A 18 3.50 -8.03 -24.71
CA LEU A 18 3.52 -9.45 -24.32
C LEU A 18 2.12 -9.72 -23.74
N VAL A 19 1.23 -10.41 -24.45
CA VAL A 19 0.94 -11.84 -24.24
C VAL A 19 0.56 -12.16 -22.78
N ASP A 20 -0.75 -11.99 -22.52
CA ASP A 20 -1.61 -12.98 -21.88
C ASP A 20 -1.08 -14.41 -22.04
N ASN A 21 -0.58 -15.04 -20.97
CA ASN A 21 -0.62 -16.51 -20.86
C ASN A 21 -0.30 -17.03 -19.44
N TRP A 22 -1.23 -16.88 -18.50
CA TRP A 22 -1.20 -17.68 -17.27
C TRP A 22 -2.07 -18.93 -17.47
N HIS A 23 -1.45 -19.98 -18.04
CA HIS A 23 -2.10 -21.27 -18.18
C HIS A 23 -1.98 -22.10 -16.88
N PRO A 24 -3.08 -22.72 -16.41
CA PRO A 24 -3.09 -23.58 -15.24
C PRO A 24 -2.49 -24.96 -15.54
N VAL A 25 -1.53 -25.41 -14.74
CA VAL A 25 -1.02 -26.78 -14.80
C VAL A 25 -1.95 -27.70 -13.99
N ARG A 26 -2.69 -28.54 -14.73
CA ARG A 26 -3.33 -29.77 -14.25
C ARG A 26 -2.29 -30.89 -14.19
N ALA A 27 -2.23 -31.60 -13.07
CA ALA A 27 -1.79 -33.00 -12.98
C ALA A 27 -2.71 -33.68 -11.94
N ALA A 28 -3.61 -34.59 -12.36
CA ALA A 28 -3.42 -36.04 -12.25
C ALA A 28 -2.97 -36.43 -10.84
N GLY A 29 -3.84 -36.88 -9.93
CA GLY A 29 -4.66 -38.08 -10.10
C GLY A 29 -3.90 -39.28 -9.55
N LEU A 30 -4.05 -39.58 -8.26
CA LEU A 30 -3.78 -40.90 -7.69
C LEU A 30 -4.68 -41.09 -6.46
N ARG A 31 -5.66 -41.99 -6.64
CA ARG A 31 -6.55 -42.48 -5.58
C ARG A 31 -5.79 -43.53 -4.79
N CYS A 32 -5.52 -43.27 -3.52
CA CYS A 32 -5.20 -44.32 -2.55
C CYS A 32 -6.32 -44.37 -1.51
N ARG A 33 -7.24 -45.31 -1.72
CA ARG A 33 -8.25 -45.72 -0.73
C ARG A 33 -7.62 -46.81 0.12
N LEU A 34 -7.19 -46.48 1.33
CA LEU A 34 -6.91 -47.46 2.38
C LEU A 34 -7.63 -47.03 3.65
N ALA A 35 -8.79 -47.66 3.86
CA ALA A 35 -9.53 -47.61 5.09
C ALA A 35 -8.76 -48.38 6.17
N ARG A 36 -8.45 -47.74 7.30
CA ARG A 36 -8.27 -48.47 8.56
C ARG A 36 -8.47 -47.60 9.79
N SER A 37 -9.31 -48.14 10.68
CA SER A 37 -9.36 -47.94 12.13
C SER A 37 -9.89 -46.61 12.65
N ARG A 38 -11.21 -46.58 12.91
CA ARG A 38 -11.77 -45.74 13.98
C ARG A 38 -11.26 -46.26 15.32
N ARG A 39 -10.24 -45.62 15.86
CA ARG A 39 -10.08 -45.46 17.31
C ARG A 39 -10.28 -43.98 17.58
N HIS A 40 -11.25 -43.63 18.42
CA HIS A 40 -11.40 -42.27 18.94
C HIS A 40 -10.37 -42.07 20.04
N PRO A 41 -9.28 -41.31 19.84
CA PRO A 41 -8.64 -40.64 20.94
C PRO A 41 -9.53 -39.49 21.39
N HIS A 42 -9.62 -39.29 22.69
CA HIS A 42 -10.24 -38.14 23.35
C HIS A 42 -9.94 -36.85 22.58
N GLN A 43 -10.97 -36.04 22.33
CA GLN A 43 -10.83 -34.68 21.82
C GLN A 43 -9.92 -33.89 22.77
N VAL A 44 -8.64 -33.81 22.44
CA VAL A 44 -7.79 -32.72 22.90
C VAL A 44 -8.41 -31.48 22.30
N ARG A 45 -9.07 -30.68 23.13
CA ARG A 45 -9.50 -29.32 22.79
C ARG A 45 -8.23 -28.59 22.36
N GLN A 46 -8.00 -28.50 21.05
CA GLN A 46 -6.94 -27.67 20.49
C GLN A 46 -7.35 -26.24 20.78
N GLU A 47 -6.87 -25.71 21.89
CA GLU A 47 -6.80 -24.28 22.11
C GLU A 47 -5.85 -23.77 21.02
N VAL A 48 -6.43 -23.25 19.94
CA VAL A 48 -5.68 -22.62 18.86
C VAL A 48 -5.09 -21.35 19.46
N THR A 49 -3.91 -21.46 20.06
CA THR A 49 -3.06 -20.30 20.34
C THR A 49 -2.78 -19.67 18.98
N GLN A 50 -3.48 -18.60 18.65
CA GLN A 50 -3.22 -17.84 17.44
C GLN A 50 -1.78 -17.35 17.51
N VAL A 51 -0.88 -18.03 16.80
CA VAL A 51 0.49 -17.53 16.63
C VAL A 51 0.40 -16.16 15.97
N PRO A 52 1.05 -15.13 16.53
CA PRO A 52 1.02 -13.80 15.92
C PRO A 52 1.51 -13.92 14.48
N ARG A 53 0.71 -13.42 13.53
CA ARG A 53 1.02 -13.50 12.10
C ARG A 53 2.45 -13.02 11.87
N SER A 54 3.30 -13.91 11.37
CA SER A 54 4.67 -13.63 10.95
C SER A 54 4.61 -13.01 9.57
N GLY A 55 4.68 -11.68 9.53
CA GLY A 55 4.68 -10.91 8.30
C GLY A 55 5.16 -9.49 8.59
N PRO A 56 5.56 -8.73 7.56
CA PRO A 56 5.94 -7.33 7.71
C PRO A 56 4.84 -6.57 8.46
N ARG A 57 5.17 -6.04 9.63
CA ARG A 57 4.25 -5.19 10.41
C ARG A 57 4.52 -3.74 10.05
N ARG A 58 3.44 -2.97 9.91
CA ARG A 58 3.55 -1.51 9.88
C ARG A 58 3.57 -1.04 11.34
N PRO A 59 4.70 -0.51 11.86
CA PRO A 59 4.74 0.01 13.22
C PRO A 59 3.79 1.20 13.33
N MET A 60 3.07 1.29 14.45
CA MET A 60 2.26 2.47 14.75
C MET A 60 3.16 3.50 15.43
N ILE A 61 3.26 4.69 14.84
CA ILE A 61 4.02 5.81 15.39
C ILE A 61 3.01 6.89 15.75
N GLY A 62 2.94 7.25 17.04
CA GLY A 62 2.13 8.37 17.49
C GLY A 62 2.92 9.67 17.40
N LEU A 63 2.38 10.66 16.69
CA LEU A 63 2.96 12.01 16.65
C LEU A 63 2.11 12.95 17.50
N ARG A 64 2.78 13.84 18.24
CA ARG A 64 2.15 14.94 18.96
C ARG A 64 2.27 16.19 18.12
N MET A 65 1.15 16.84 17.86
CA MET A 65 1.05 18.03 17.01
C MET A 65 0.04 18.99 17.65
N ALA A 66 0.18 20.28 17.34
CA ALA A 66 -0.83 21.26 17.72
C ALA A 66 -2.11 21.06 16.89
N ASP A 67 -3.25 21.48 17.42
CA ASP A 67 -4.55 21.26 16.78
C ASP A 67 -4.64 21.95 15.41
N GLU A 68 -4.04 23.14 15.27
CA GLU A 68 -4.00 23.87 14.00
C GLU A 68 -3.22 23.11 12.92
N GLN A 69 -2.18 22.37 13.32
CA GLN A 69 -1.40 21.56 12.38
C GLN A 69 -2.17 20.31 11.95
N VAL A 70 -2.99 19.76 12.84
CA VAL A 70 -3.87 18.64 12.51
C VAL A 70 -4.93 19.08 11.52
N GLU A 71 -5.57 20.22 11.77
CA GLU A 71 -6.58 20.80 10.88
C GLU A 71 -6.02 21.08 9.48
N ALA A 72 -4.84 21.71 9.39
CA ALA A 72 -4.19 21.96 8.11
C ALA A 72 -3.89 20.68 7.31
N LEU A 73 -3.55 19.57 8.01
CA LEU A 73 -3.36 18.27 7.36
C LEU A 73 -4.69 17.65 6.90
N ASP A 74 -5.76 17.80 7.69
CA ASP A 74 -7.09 17.31 7.34
C ASP A 74 -7.64 18.07 6.12
N GLU A 75 -7.55 19.40 6.08
CA GLU A 75 -7.94 20.24 4.94
C GLU A 75 -7.20 19.82 3.66
N ARG A 76 -5.88 19.60 3.77
CA ARG A 76 -5.08 19.16 2.63
C ARG A 76 -5.45 17.76 2.17
N ALA A 77 -5.69 16.83 3.09
CA ALA A 77 -6.12 15.48 2.74
C ALA A 77 -7.47 15.48 2.01
N VAL A 78 -8.40 16.35 2.40
CA VAL A 78 -9.67 16.56 1.68
C VAL A 78 -9.42 17.13 0.28
N ALA A 79 -8.56 18.15 0.17
CA ALA A 79 -8.23 18.78 -1.12
C ALA A 79 -7.58 17.82 -2.12
N GLU A 80 -6.82 16.83 -1.63
CA GLU A 80 -6.17 15.79 -2.45
C GLU A 80 -7.02 14.52 -2.60
N ASP A 81 -8.28 14.52 -2.17
CA ASP A 81 -9.22 13.36 -2.18
C ASP A 81 -8.67 12.11 -1.45
N LEU A 82 -7.80 12.32 -0.47
CA LEU A 82 -7.24 11.27 0.38
C LEU A 82 -8.18 10.99 1.54
N LEU A 83 -9.29 10.30 1.22
CA LEU A 83 -10.32 9.94 2.18
C LEU A 83 -10.27 8.47 2.56
N THR A 84 -10.72 8.15 3.78
CA THR A 84 -10.96 6.78 4.21
C THR A 84 -12.26 6.25 3.58
N LYS A 85 -12.53 4.95 3.77
CA LYS A 85 -13.82 4.36 3.36
C LYS A 85 -15.03 4.99 4.05
N ALA A 86 -14.84 5.68 5.18
CA ALA A 86 -15.89 6.39 5.90
C ALA A 86 -16.07 7.84 5.42
N GLY A 87 -15.25 8.31 4.47
CA GLY A 87 -15.26 9.71 4.00
C GLY A 87 -14.47 10.67 4.89
N GLU A 88 -13.77 10.18 5.90
CA GLU A 88 -12.93 11.00 6.78
C GLU A 88 -11.54 11.24 6.18
N PRO A 89 -10.88 12.38 6.47
CA PRO A 89 -9.53 12.67 5.99
C PRO A 89 -8.50 11.62 6.40
N ASN A 90 -7.71 11.12 5.46
CA ASN A 90 -6.69 10.09 5.68
C ASN A 90 -5.29 10.69 5.84
N ARG A 91 -5.04 11.31 7.01
CA ARG A 91 -3.73 11.89 7.37
C ARG A 91 -2.56 10.94 7.24
N SER A 92 -2.76 9.66 7.56
CA SER A 92 -1.69 8.66 7.50
C SER A 92 -1.21 8.41 6.08
N GLU A 93 -2.11 8.46 5.10
CA GLU A 93 -1.72 8.29 3.70
C GLU A 93 -1.08 9.55 3.14
N LEU A 94 -1.64 10.73 3.45
CA LEU A 94 -1.04 12.02 3.10
C LEU A 94 0.41 12.11 3.58
N LEU A 95 0.67 11.80 4.85
CA LEU A 95 2.03 11.85 5.41
C LEU A 95 2.99 10.87 4.72
N ARG A 96 2.53 9.69 4.31
CA ARG A 96 3.38 8.74 3.57
C ARG A 96 3.77 9.29 2.21
N ILE A 97 2.81 9.85 1.48
CA ILE A 97 3.05 10.47 0.18
C ILE A 97 4.04 11.63 0.33
N MET A 98 3.82 12.51 1.32
CA MET A 98 4.72 13.63 1.60
C MET A 98 6.15 13.15 1.95
N ILE A 99 6.29 12.08 2.73
CA ILE A 99 7.60 11.51 3.09
C ILE A 99 8.29 10.91 1.87
N GLU A 100 7.58 10.13 1.04
CA GLU A 100 8.16 9.58 -0.18
C GLU A 100 8.57 10.68 -1.17
N TYR A 101 7.71 11.69 -1.35
CA TYR A 101 8.05 12.87 -2.13
C TYR A 101 9.30 13.57 -1.57
N ALA A 102 9.39 13.78 -0.26
CA ALA A 102 10.56 14.38 0.37
C ALA A 102 11.84 13.54 0.15
N LYS A 103 11.76 12.21 0.22
CA LYS A 103 12.90 11.32 -0.03
C LYS A 103 13.43 11.41 -1.46
N GLU A 104 12.55 11.63 -2.43
CA GLU A 104 12.93 11.74 -3.83
C GLU A 104 13.43 13.14 -4.22
N ASN A 105 12.92 14.18 -3.58
CA ASN A 105 13.12 15.57 -4.01
C ASN A 105 14.07 16.37 -3.11
N MET A 106 14.32 15.94 -1.87
CA MET A 106 15.22 16.63 -0.95
C MET A 106 16.62 16.00 -0.97
N PRO A 107 17.69 16.80 -0.88
CA PRO A 107 19.04 16.26 -0.84
C PRO A 107 19.29 15.49 0.47
N ASP A 108 20.22 14.53 0.43
CA ASP A 108 20.61 13.76 1.59
C ASP A 108 21.07 14.66 2.74
N GLY A 109 20.55 14.40 3.93
CA GLY A 109 20.86 15.20 5.13
C GLY A 109 20.15 16.55 5.20
N TRP A 110 19.26 16.88 4.26
CA TRP A 110 18.51 18.13 4.29
C TRP A 110 17.70 18.29 5.57
N ARG A 111 17.75 19.49 6.16
CA ARG A 111 16.94 19.92 7.30
C ARG A 111 16.54 21.37 7.10
N PRO A 112 15.39 21.81 7.63
CA PRO A 112 15.04 23.22 7.62
C PRO A 112 16.01 24.04 8.48
N ASP A 113 16.16 25.32 8.16
CA ASP A 113 17.03 26.22 8.92
C ASP A 113 16.58 26.32 10.38
N GLY A 114 17.56 26.31 11.29
CA GLY A 114 17.30 26.31 12.73
C GLY A 114 16.83 24.97 13.29
N TRP A 115 16.84 23.89 12.49
CA TRP A 115 16.54 22.56 13.00
C TRP A 115 17.61 22.07 13.98
N ALA A 116 17.17 21.73 15.19
CA ALA A 116 17.97 21.04 16.19
C ALA A 116 17.18 19.84 16.71
N TYR A 117 17.85 18.69 16.84
CA TYR A 117 17.26 17.53 17.49
C TYR A 117 17.15 17.80 18.99
N ILE A 118 15.93 17.81 19.52
CA ILE A 118 15.64 17.88 20.95
C ILE A 118 15.11 16.49 21.33
N GLY A 119 15.96 15.71 22.00
CA GLY A 119 15.69 14.32 22.40
C GLY A 119 14.76 14.20 23.58
#